data_AF-A0AAD1AQ58-F1
#
_entry.id   AF-A0AAD1AQ58-F1
#
_cell.length_a   1.000
_cell.length_b   1.000
_cell.length_c   1.000
_cell.angle_alpha   90.00
_cell.angle_beta   90.00
_cell.angle_gamma   90.00
#
_symmetry.space_group_name_H-M   'P 1'
#
loop_
_entity.id
_entity.type
_entity.pdbx_description
1 polymer ?
#
loop_
_entity_poly.entity_id
_entity_poly.type
_entity_poly.pdbx_seq_one_letter_code
_entity_poly.pdbx_strand_id
1 'polypeptide(L)'
;MTTTTTFRGLGADNTLTIYTDGANELLNQSVSMIRAYAHLLSLYDEESLLVMINNQAGKTPVHIPVRPVFNLIAQAIAWSKRAWL
;
A
#
# COMPACT_ATOMS: atom_id res chain seq x y z
N MET A 1 -28.62 -0.62 1.82
CA MET A 1 -28.33 -2.06 1.60
C MET A 1 -26.89 -2.37 2.06
N THR A 2 -26.57 -3.62 2.46
CA THR A 2 -25.19 -4.01 2.84
C THR A 2 -24.59 -4.92 1.77
N THR A 3 -23.38 -4.62 1.33
CA THR A 3 -22.63 -5.44 0.36
C THR A 3 -21.29 -5.84 0.98
N THR A 4 -21.04 -7.15 1.04
CA THR A 4 -19.75 -7.71 1.46
C THR A 4 -19.09 -8.38 0.27
N THR A 5 -17.80 -8.10 0.05
CA THR A 5 -16.98 -8.79 -0.95
C THR A 5 -15.67 -9.23 -0.34
N THR A 6 -15.11 -10.29 -0.90
CA THR A 6 -13.77 -10.76 -0.59
C THR A 6 -12.95 -10.79 -1.85
N PHE A 7 -11.73 -10.27 -1.79
CA PHE A 7 -10.79 -10.29 -2.89
C PHE A 7 -9.37 -10.52 -2.39
N ARG A 8 -8.53 -11.09 -3.26
CA ARG A 8 -7.13 -11.35 -2.94
C ARG A 8 -6.25 -10.17 -3.33
N GLY A 9 -5.37 -9.77 -2.42
CA GLY A 9 -4.43 -8.66 -2.61
C GLY A 9 -3.37 -8.66 -1.52
N LEU A 10 -2.15 -8.21 -1.85
CA LEU A 10 -1.02 -8.18 -0.90
C LEU A 10 -0.70 -9.54 -0.24
N GLY A 11 -0.96 -10.64 -0.94
CA GLY A 11 -0.72 -11.99 -0.43
C GLY A 11 -1.78 -12.54 0.54
N ALA A 12 -2.83 -11.78 0.84
CA ALA A 12 -3.91 -12.17 1.76
C ALA A 12 -5.31 -11.98 1.15
N ASP A 13 -6.30 -12.56 1.80
CA ASP A 13 -7.71 -12.30 1.51
C ASP A 13 -8.18 -11.06 2.28
N ASN A 14 -8.78 -10.12 1.55
CA ASN A 14 -9.28 -8.86 2.06
C ASN A 14 -10.81 -8.89 1.98
N THR A 15 -11.48 -8.54 3.08
CA THR A 15 -12.94 -8.48 3.14
C THR A 15 -13.39 -7.04 3.32
N LEU A 16 -14.23 -6.55 2.41
CA LEU A 16 -14.79 -5.20 2.44
C LEU A 16 -16.31 -5.27 2.61
N THR A 17 -16.83 -4.57 3.61
CA THR A 17 -18.27 -4.45 3.88
C THR A 17 -18.68 -2.99 3.76
N ILE A 18 -19.64 -2.70 2.89
CA ILE A 18 -20.16 -1.36 2.60
C ILE A 18 -21.65 -1.31 2.99
N TYR A 19 -22.09 -0.25 3.66
CA TYR A 19 -23.44 -0.09 4.21
C TYR A 19 -24.34 0.88 3.41
N THR A 20 -24.09 1.11 2.12
CA THR A 20 -24.76 2.14 1.31
C THR A 20 -25.07 1.67 -0.12
N ASP A 21 -26.06 2.30 -0.76
CA ASP A 21 -26.58 1.94 -2.09
C ASP A 21 -25.64 2.32 -3.27
N GLY A 22 -24.46 2.91 -3.00
CA GLY A 22 -23.38 3.16 -3.96
C GLY A 22 -22.29 2.08 -3.99
N ALA A 23 -22.58 0.88 -3.48
CA ALA A 23 -21.59 -0.13 -3.10
C ALA A 23 -20.64 -0.55 -4.23
N ASN A 24 -21.10 -0.67 -5.47
CA ASN A 24 -20.29 -1.28 -6.54
C ASN A 24 -19.13 -0.39 -7.03
N GLU A 25 -19.34 0.92 -7.18
CA GLU A 25 -18.28 1.84 -7.62
C GLU A 25 -17.21 2.02 -6.53
N LEU A 26 -17.63 2.22 -5.28
CA LEU A 26 -16.74 2.34 -4.14
C LEU A 26 -15.92 1.05 -3.91
N LEU A 27 -16.53 -0.10 -4.18
CA LEU A 27 -15.87 -1.40 -4.09
C LEU A 27 -14.82 -1.58 -5.19
N ASN A 28 -15.14 -1.24 -6.43
CA ASN A 28 -14.17 -1.27 -7.53
C ASN A 28 -13.00 -0.31 -7.28
N GLN A 29 -13.26 0.89 -6.76
CA GLN A 29 -12.23 1.84 -6.38
C GLN A 29 -11.33 1.30 -5.25
N SER A 30 -11.93 0.71 -4.21
CA SER A 30 -11.19 0.13 -3.09
C SER A 30 -10.28 -1.02 -3.52
N VAL A 31 -10.80 -1.94 -4.35
CA VAL A 31 -10.00 -3.05 -4.92
C VAL A 31 -8.87 -2.52 -5.78
N SER A 32 -9.16 -1.51 -6.63
CA SER A 32 -8.15 -0.88 -7.49
C SER A 32 -7.05 -0.19 -6.69
N MET A 33 -7.40 0.50 -5.60
CA MET A 33 -6.43 1.11 -4.70
C MET A 33 -5.51 0.05 -4.07
N ILE A 34 -6.06 -1.06 -3.56
CA ILE A 34 -5.25 -2.11 -2.93
C ILE A 34 -4.31 -2.78 -3.92
N ARG A 35 -4.76 -3.01 -5.16
CA ARG A 35 -3.90 -3.49 -6.24
C ARG A 35 -2.79 -2.51 -6.59
N ALA A 36 -3.10 -1.21 -6.67
CA ALA A 36 -2.08 -0.18 -6.91
C ALA A 36 -1.03 -0.15 -5.79
N TYR A 37 -1.46 -0.27 -4.52
CA TYR A 37 -0.53 -0.37 -3.40
C TYR A 37 0.32 -1.65 -3.44
N ALA A 38 -0.20 -2.76 -3.97
CA ALA A 38 0.58 -3.98 -4.12
C ALA A 38 1.79 -3.77 -5.03
N HIS A 39 1.63 -3.11 -6.18
CA HIS A 39 2.77 -2.79 -7.06
C HIS A 39 3.74 -1.78 -6.44
N LEU A 40 3.28 -0.91 -5.54
CA LEU A 40 4.15 0.08 -4.90
C LEU A 40 4.96 -0.48 -3.73
N LEU A 41 4.36 -1.41 -2.97
CA LEU A 41 4.88 -1.84 -1.67
C LEU A 41 5.35 -3.31 -1.64
N SER A 42 5.17 -4.07 -2.71
CA SER A 42 5.61 -5.47 -2.75
C SER A 42 7.13 -5.57 -2.73
N LEU A 43 7.66 -6.51 -1.95
CA LEU A 43 9.07 -6.91 -2.00
C LEU A 43 9.33 -8.03 -3.02
N TYR A 44 8.26 -8.63 -3.54
CA TYR A 44 8.30 -9.76 -4.48
C TYR A 44 8.09 -9.32 -5.94
N ASP A 45 7.78 -8.03 -6.14
CA ASP A 45 7.64 -7.43 -7.45
C ASP A 45 8.93 -6.63 -7.73
N GLU A 46 9.75 -7.13 -8.66
CA GLU A 46 11.05 -6.52 -9.00
C GLU A 46 10.91 -5.11 -9.57
N GLU A 47 9.76 -4.79 -10.18
CA GLU A 47 9.45 -3.47 -10.73
C GLU A 47 8.80 -2.54 -9.70
N SER A 48 8.60 -3.02 -8.47
CA SER A 48 7.99 -2.19 -7.43
C SER A 48 8.85 -1.00 -7.03
N LEU A 49 8.16 0.07 -6.65
CA LEU A 49 8.82 1.26 -6.10
C LEU A 49 9.67 0.92 -4.86
N LEU A 50 9.21 -0.03 -4.03
CA LEU A 50 9.95 -0.43 -2.83
C LEU A 50 11.25 -1.16 -3.15
N VAL A 51 11.25 -2.08 -4.13
CA VAL A 51 12.48 -2.74 -4.59
C VAL A 51 13.45 -1.73 -5.21
N MET A 52 12.95 -0.78 -6.01
CA MET A 52 13.77 0.31 -6.54
C MET A 52 14.43 1.14 -5.44
N ILE A 53 13.68 1.51 -4.38
CA ILE A 53 14.21 2.24 -3.23
C ILE A 53 15.29 1.42 -2.53
N ASN A 54 15.05 0.13 -2.26
CA ASN A 54 16.01 -0.75 -1.59
C ASN A 54 17.31 -0.90 -2.38
N ASN A 55 17.23 -1.00 -3.71
CA ASN A 55 18.40 -1.14 -4.57
C ASN A 55 19.30 0.10 -4.57
N GLN A 56 18.74 1.28 -4.29
CA GLN A 56 19.45 2.56 -4.23
C GLN A 56 19.77 3.02 -2.81
N ALA A 57 19.20 2.39 -1.78
CA ALA A 57 19.39 2.75 -0.39
C ALA A 57 20.88 2.75 -0.01
N GLY A 58 21.33 3.85 0.62
CA GLY A 58 22.73 4.02 1.04
C GLY A 58 23.72 4.35 -0.08
N LYS A 59 23.30 4.40 -1.35
CA LYS A 59 24.15 4.75 -2.50
C LYS A 59 23.92 6.18 -2.96
N THR A 60 22.66 6.59 -3.11
CA THR A 60 22.26 7.93 -3.57
C THR A 60 20.95 8.35 -2.91
N PRO A 61 20.66 9.66 -2.81
CA PRO A 61 19.32 10.12 -2.47
C PRO A 61 18.28 9.56 -3.44
N VAL A 62 17.23 8.93 -2.91
CA VAL A 62 16.16 8.33 -3.73
C VAL A 62 14.96 9.28 -3.77
N HIS A 63 14.49 9.61 -4.97
CA HIS A 63 13.26 10.36 -5.16
C HIS A 63 12.05 9.43 -5.12
N ILE A 64 11.09 9.71 -4.24
CA ILE A 64 9.85 8.94 -4.10
C ILE A 64 8.70 9.79 -4.65
N PRO A 65 8.20 9.52 -5.87
CA PRO A 65 7.20 10.36 -6.52
C PRO A 65 5.79 10.17 -5.94
N VAL A 66 5.55 9.07 -5.22
CA VAL A 66 4.25 8.73 -4.66
C VAL A 66 4.17 9.16 -3.20
N ARG A 67 3.46 10.27 -2.93
CA ARG A 67 3.39 10.87 -1.58
C ARG A 67 2.89 9.92 -0.48
N PRO A 68 1.86 9.06 -0.71
CA PRO A 68 1.47 8.06 0.28
C PRO A 68 2.60 7.11 0.69
N VAL A 69 3.40 6.64 -0.26
CA VAL A 69 4.53 5.73 0.00
C VAL A 69 5.62 6.43 0.79
N PHE A 70 5.95 7.68 0.42
CA PHE A 70 6.88 8.50 1.19
C PHE A 70 6.43 8.67 2.64
N ASN A 71 5.16 9.03 2.85
CA ASN A 71 4.60 9.23 4.19
C ASN A 71 4.66 7.94 5.03
N LEU A 72 4.36 6.79 4.40
CA LEU A 72 4.44 5.47 5.07
C LEU A 72 5.86 5.18 5.55
N ILE A 73 6.87 5.36 4.70
CA ILE A 73 8.28 5.14 5.04
C ILE A 73 8.74 6.12 6.13
N ALA A 74 8.39 7.40 6.00
CA ALA A 74 8.72 8.42 6.99
C ALA A 74 8.11 8.09 8.37
N GLN A 75 6.87 7.59 8.40
CA GLN A 75 6.21 7.16 9.62
C GLN A 75 6.85 5.91 10.22
N ALA A 76 7.23 4.92 9.40
CA ALA A 76 7.93 3.73 9.87
C ALA A 76 9.29 4.07 10.51
N ILE A 77 10.05 4.99 9.90
CA ILE A 77 11.32 5.50 10.48
C ILE A 77 11.05 6.23 11.80
N ALA A 78 10.04 7.08 11.86
CA ALA A 78 9.67 7.79 13.08
C ALA A 78 9.28 6.82 14.21
N TRP A 79 8.56 5.74 13.90
CA TRP A 79 8.23 4.68 14.86
C TRP A 79 9.47 3.89 15.31
N SER A 80 10.37 3.52 14.39
CA SER A 80 11.61 2.83 14.75
C SER A 80 12.44 3.62 15.76
N LYS A 81 12.52 4.95 15.62
CA LYS A 81 13.21 5.82 16.58
C LYS A 81 12.52 5.88 17.95
N ARG A 82 11.19 5.76 18.00
CA ARG A 82 10.42 5.76 19.26
C ARG A 82 10.56 4.46 20.03
N ALA A 83 10.66 3.32 19.35
CA ALA A 83 10.81 2.01 19.98
C ALA A 83 12.20 1.79 20.62
N TRP A 84 13.13 2.73 20.42
CA TRP A 84 14.47 2.75 21.01
C TRP A 84 14.57 3.62 22.28
N LEU A 85 13.46 4.28 22.69
CA LEU A 85 13.32 5.03 23.94
C LEU A 85 12.48 4.24 24.95
#